data_AF-A0A2V6S4M8-F1
#
_entry.id   AF-A0A2V6S4M8-F1
#
_cell.length_a   1.000
_cell.length_b   1.000
_cell.length_c   1.000
_cell.angle_alpha   90.00
_cell.angle_beta   90.00
_cell.angle_gamma   90.00
#
_symmetry.space_group_name_H-M   'P 1'
#
loop_
_entity.id
_entity.type
_entity.pdbx_description
1 polymer ?
#
loop_
_entity_poly.entity_id
_entity_poly.type
_entity_poly.pdbx_seq_one_letter_code
_entity_poly.pdbx_strand_id
1 'polypeptide(L)'
;MCIVCDMAIAATEVEHEITDGPATVWAHSACHQIWQQESTSYELANVMDGTDYLAALRQIVRERFVTGTLFVLPNDKSWLGLGVSDICAVCNKPIFAAESSHEVTGLRRAHAHLVCYRAWLVESREERASAELHDDS
;
A
#
# COMPACT_ATOMS: atom_id res chain seq x y z
N MET A 1 -6.01 16.60 28.04
CA MET A 1 -6.86 15.39 28.16
C MET A 1 -6.13 14.26 27.49
N CYS A 2 -6.06 13.08 28.12
CA CYS A 2 -5.40 11.91 27.54
C CYS A 2 -6.28 11.30 26.45
N ILE A 3 -5.75 11.18 25.23
CA ILE A 3 -6.49 10.65 24.08
C ILE A 3 -6.87 9.16 24.20
N VAL A 4 -6.16 8.41 25.05
CA VAL A 4 -6.34 6.95 25.18
C VAL A 4 -7.40 6.59 26.21
N CYS A 5 -7.50 7.33 27.32
CA CYS A 5 -8.40 7.00 28.43
C CYS A 5 -9.41 8.11 28.76
N ASP A 6 -9.42 9.21 28.00
CA ASP A 6 -10.29 10.37 28.18
C ASP A 6 -10.23 11.06 29.56
N MET A 7 -9.21 10.75 30.37
CA MET A 7 -9.00 11.37 31.66
C MET A 7 -8.16 12.66 31.55
N ALA A 8 -8.37 13.58 32.48
CA ALA A 8 -7.54 14.76 32.61
C ALA A 8 -6.11 14.36 32.99
N ILE A 9 -5.13 14.89 32.26
CA ILE A 9 -3.72 14.75 32.59
C ILE A 9 -3.41 15.83 33.63
N ALA A 10 -3.01 15.43 34.82
CA ALA A 10 -2.63 16.36 35.88
C ALA A 10 -1.27 17.00 35.57
N ALA A 11 -1.05 18.24 36.02
CA ALA A 11 0.20 18.98 35.79
C ALA A 11 1.47 18.32 36.37
N THR A 12 1.30 17.32 37.23
CA THR A 12 2.38 16.52 37.83
C THR A 12 2.67 15.23 37.06
N GLU A 13 1.88 14.90 36.05
CA GLU A 13 2.03 13.68 35.26
C GLU A 13 2.93 13.93 34.05
N VAL A 14 3.77 12.94 33.73
CA VAL A 14 4.59 12.98 32.51
C VAL A 14 3.70 12.68 31.31
N GLU A 15 3.53 13.67 30.44
CA GLU A 15 2.78 13.57 29.20
C GLU A 15 3.71 13.39 28.00
N HIS A 16 3.24 12.65 27.01
CA HIS A 16 3.88 12.56 25.70
C HIS A 16 3.07 13.37 24.70
N GLU A 17 3.76 14.25 23.98
CA GLU A 17 3.25 14.97 22.82
C GLU A 17 3.35 14.07 21.59
N ILE A 18 2.23 13.85 20.89
CA ILE A 18 2.21 13.15 19.61
C ILE A 18 1.70 14.12 18.54
N THR A 19 2.51 14.32 17.52
CA THR A 19 2.21 15.16 16.36
C THR A 19 1.69 14.29 15.22
N ASP A 20 0.38 14.31 14.99
CA ASP A 20 -0.25 13.67 13.82
C ASP A 20 -0.86 14.75 12.92
N GLY A 21 -0.08 15.22 11.94
CA GLY A 21 -0.50 16.29 11.03
C GLY A 21 -0.76 17.63 11.74
N PRO A 22 -1.89 18.33 11.49
CA PRO A 22 -2.18 19.62 12.11
C PRO A 22 -2.67 19.52 13.57
N ALA A 23 -2.86 18.31 14.10
CA ALA A 23 -3.38 18.09 15.44
C ALA A 23 -2.28 17.56 16.38
N THR A 24 -2.08 18.24 17.50
CA THR A 24 -1.27 17.76 18.61
C THR A 24 -2.18 17.07 19.62
N VAL A 25 -1.90 15.80 19.91
CA VAL A 25 -2.62 15.02 20.94
C VAL A 25 -1.68 14.66 22.08
N TRP A 26 -2.26 14.47 23.27
CA TRP A 26 -1.54 14.22 24.51
C TRP A 26 -1.97 12.91 25.15
N ALA A 27 -1.03 12.18 25.75
CA ALA A 27 -1.32 10.98 26.50
C ALA A 27 -0.46 10.89 27.77
N HIS A 28 -0.99 10.26 28.83
CA HIS A 28 -0.16 9.83 29.95
C HIS A 28 0.95 8.91 29.45
N SER A 29 2.12 8.92 30.09
CA SER A 29 3.24 8.06 29.70
C SER A 29 2.87 6.55 29.63
N ALA A 30 2.13 6.03 30.61
CA ALA A 30 1.67 4.63 30.59
C ALA A 30 0.68 4.34 29.44
N CYS A 31 -0.24 5.28 29.16
CA CYS A 31 -1.19 5.16 28.07
C CYS A 31 -0.50 5.25 26.70
N HIS A 32 0.51 6.11 26.57
CA HIS A 32 1.34 6.23 25.37
C HIS A 32 2.12 4.95 25.10
N GLN A 33 2.69 4.31 26.13
CA GLN A 33 3.41 3.05 25.98
C GLN A 33 2.52 1.90 25.51
N ILE A 34 1.30 1.80 26.06
CA ILE A 34 0.31 0.80 25.62
C ILE A 34 -0.08 1.06 24.16
N TRP A 35 -0.41 2.32 23.83
CA TRP A 35 -0.76 2.70 22.47
C TRP A 35 0.38 2.41 21.48
N GLN A 36 1.63 2.69 21.83
CA GLN A 36 2.79 2.38 21.00
C GLN A 36 2.97 0.87 20.79
N GLN A 37 2.82 0.08 21.85
CA GLN A 37 2.94 -1.37 21.80
C GLN A 37 1.84 -2.00 20.93
N GLU A 38 0.60 -1.55 21.09
CA GLU A 38 -0.54 -2.02 20.31
C GLU A 38 -0.45 -1.57 18.84
N SER A 39 -0.05 -0.32 18.59
CA SER A 39 0.16 0.20 17.22
C SER A 39 1.28 -0.55 16.51
N THR A 40 2.39 -0.81 17.19
CA THR A 40 3.49 -1.61 16.64
C THR A 40 3.04 -3.04 16.33
N SER A 41 2.23 -3.63 17.22
CA SER A 41 1.72 -4.99 17.04
C SER A 41 0.71 -5.06 15.89
N TYR A 42 -0.13 -4.03 15.72
CA TYR A 42 -1.04 -3.87 14.60
C TYR A 42 -0.28 -3.65 13.28
N GLU A 43 0.73 -2.80 13.27
CA GLU A 43 1.60 -2.57 12.10
C GLU A 43 2.32 -3.85 11.68
N LEU A 44 2.89 -4.60 12.63
CA LEU A 44 3.57 -5.87 12.35
C LEU A 44 2.60 -6.94 11.83
N ALA A 45 1.40 -7.05 12.41
CA ALA A 45 0.36 -7.96 11.92
C ALA A 45 -0.09 -7.58 10.50
N ASN A 46 -0.24 -6.27 10.22
CA ASN A 46 -0.59 -5.74 8.91
C ASN A 46 0.57 -5.85 7.90
N VAL A 47 1.83 -5.86 8.33
CA VAL A 47 3.01 -6.10 7.48
C VAL A 47 3.13 -7.59 7.12
N MET A 48 2.86 -8.51 8.05
CA MET A 48 2.83 -9.95 7.78
C MET A 48 1.65 -10.34 6.87
N ASP A 49 0.45 -9.81 7.12
CA ASP A 49 -0.69 -9.91 6.20
C ASP A 49 -0.36 -9.25 4.86
N GLY A 50 0.34 -8.12 4.88
CA GLY A 50 0.82 -7.41 3.70
C GLY A 50 1.79 -8.19 2.82
N THR A 51 2.67 -9.03 3.40
CA THR A 51 3.59 -9.88 2.63
C THR A 51 2.88 -11.03 1.94
N ASP A 52 1.97 -11.71 2.65
CA ASP A 52 1.17 -12.80 2.09
C ASP A 52 0.19 -12.26 1.04
N TYR A 53 -0.40 -11.10 1.29
CA TYR A 53 -1.25 -10.38 0.36
C TYR A 53 -0.49 -9.95 -0.91
N LEU A 54 0.75 -9.46 -0.77
CA LEU A 54 1.59 -9.11 -1.93
C LEU A 54 1.94 -10.34 -2.77
N ALA A 55 2.26 -11.47 -2.12
CA ALA A 55 2.54 -12.73 -2.82
C ALA A 55 1.32 -13.23 -3.60
N ALA A 56 0.11 -13.14 -3.02
CA ALA A 56 -1.13 -13.46 -3.71
C ALA A 56 -1.38 -12.53 -4.92
N LEU A 57 -1.12 -11.22 -4.77
CA LEU A 57 -1.23 -10.27 -5.88
C LEU A 57 -0.24 -10.56 -7.01
N ARG A 58 1.00 -10.95 -6.69
CA ARG A 58 1.99 -11.37 -7.68
C ARG A 58 1.51 -12.59 -8.48
N GLN A 59 0.89 -13.57 -7.81
CA GLN A 59 0.30 -14.72 -8.49
C GLN A 59 -0.82 -14.32 -9.45
N ILE A 60 -1.71 -13.42 -9.04
CA ILE A 60 -2.78 -12.89 -9.90
C ILE A 60 -2.19 -12.19 -11.14
N VAL A 61 -1.12 -11.40 -10.97
CA VAL A 61 -0.44 -10.72 -12.09
C VAL A 61 0.08 -11.73 -13.11
N ARG A 62 0.77 -12.78 -12.67
CA ARG A 62 1.28 -13.84 -13.56
C ARG A 62 0.15 -14.51 -14.36
N GLU A 63 -0.92 -14.89 -13.67
CA GLU A 63 -2.10 -15.50 -14.33
C GLU A 63 -2.71 -14.56 -15.38
N ARG A 64 -2.74 -13.26 -15.10
CA ARG A 64 -3.26 -12.27 -16.05
C ARG A 64 -2.35 -12.01 -17.25
N PHE A 65 -1.04 -12.15 -17.09
CA PHE A 65 -0.10 -12.15 -18.21
C PHE A 65 -0.37 -13.34 -19.13
N VAL A 66 -0.49 -14.55 -18.57
CA VAL A 66 -0.78 -15.77 -19.33
C VAL A 66 -2.11 -15.68 -20.09
N THR A 67 -3.14 -15.12 -19.46
CA THR A 67 -4.47 -14.94 -20.10
C THR A 67 -4.54 -13.74 -21.05
N GLY A 68 -3.52 -12.88 -21.10
CA GLY A 68 -3.50 -11.65 -21.89
C GLY A 68 -4.47 -10.56 -21.40
N THR A 69 -5.00 -10.70 -20.19
CA THR A 69 -5.90 -9.71 -19.57
C THR A 69 -5.16 -8.56 -18.90
N LEU A 70 -3.88 -8.76 -18.61
CA LEU A 70 -2.94 -7.73 -18.17
C LEU A 70 -1.70 -7.79 -19.07
N PHE A 71 -1.13 -6.62 -19.40
CA PHE A 71 0.07 -6.54 -20.23
C PHE A 71 1.32 -6.36 -19.36
N VAL A 72 2.46 -6.83 -19.85
CA VAL A 72 3.76 -6.54 -19.23
C VAL A 72 4.05 -5.05 -19.37
N LEU A 73 4.35 -4.37 -18.26
CA LEU A 73 4.65 -2.94 -18.29
C LEU A 73 5.92 -2.73 -19.16
N PRO A 74 5.91 -1.80 -20.13
CA PRO A 74 7.08 -1.57 -20.98
C PRO A 74 8.17 -0.78 -20.26
N ASN A 75 7.81 -0.03 -19.22
CA ASN A 75 8.72 0.74 -18.38
C ASN A 75 8.05 0.98 -17.01
N ASP A 76 8.78 1.61 -16.11
CA ASP A 76 8.34 1.83 -14.72
C ASP A 76 7.56 3.14 -14.55
N LYS A 77 7.20 3.82 -15.66
CA LYS A 77 6.51 5.10 -15.63
C LYS A 77 5.04 4.89 -15.32
N SER A 78 4.60 5.50 -14.24
CA SER A 78 3.20 5.62 -13.86
C SER A 78 2.96 7.02 -13.30
N TRP A 79 1.70 7.44 -13.34
CA TRP A 79 1.25 8.69 -12.73
C TRP A 79 0.46 8.36 -11.47
N LEU A 80 0.91 8.85 -10.32
CA LEU A 80 0.15 8.75 -9.08
C LEU A 80 -0.97 9.79 -9.10
N GLY A 81 -2.22 9.35 -8.93
CA GLY A 81 -3.39 10.21 -8.91
C GLY A 81 -4.45 9.75 -7.91
N LEU A 82 -5.40 10.65 -7.61
CA LEU A 82 -6.60 10.30 -6.84
C LEU A 82 -7.48 9.33 -7.66
N GLY A 83 -8.06 8.34 -6.99
CA GLY A 83 -8.87 7.29 -7.61
C GLY A 83 -10.00 7.87 -8.44
N VAL A 84 -10.15 7.41 -9.69
CA VAL A 84 -11.14 7.97 -10.64
C VAL A 84 -12.48 7.22 -10.54
N SER A 85 -12.77 6.51 -9.45
CA SER A 85 -13.87 5.53 -9.38
C SER A 85 -13.78 4.47 -10.48
N ASP A 86 -12.55 4.00 -10.75
CA ASP A 86 -12.26 3.04 -11.81
C ASP A 86 -12.03 1.63 -11.25
N ILE A 87 -11.98 0.62 -12.10
CA ILE A 87 -11.71 -0.77 -11.71
C ILE A 87 -10.20 -1.04 -11.75
N CYS A 88 -9.66 -1.60 -10.67
CA CYS A 88 -8.26 -1.99 -10.60
C CYS A 88 -7.96 -3.12 -11.61
N ALA A 89 -7.01 -2.89 -12.51
CA ALA A 89 -6.63 -3.83 -13.57
C ALA A 89 -6.04 -5.16 -13.06
N VAL A 90 -5.58 -5.19 -11.80
CA VAL A 90 -4.97 -6.38 -11.18
C VAL A 90 -5.98 -7.19 -10.38
N CYS A 91 -6.78 -6.57 -9.51
CA CYS A 91 -7.69 -7.30 -8.63
C CYS A 91 -9.17 -7.24 -9.05
N ASN A 92 -9.51 -6.50 -10.11
CA ASN A 92 -10.89 -6.22 -10.56
C ASN A 92 -11.82 -5.61 -9.50
N LYS A 93 -11.27 -5.11 -8.39
CA LYS A 93 -12.05 -4.39 -7.37
C LYS A 93 -12.11 -2.90 -7.72
N PRO A 94 -13.18 -2.20 -7.33
CA PRO A 94 -13.25 -0.76 -7.50
C PRO A 94 -12.11 -0.06 -6.75
N ILE A 95 -11.59 1.01 -7.36
CA ILE A 95 -10.72 2.01 -6.75
C ILE A 95 -11.62 3.19 -6.39
N PHE A 96 -11.85 3.41 -5.11
CA PHE A 96 -12.72 4.49 -4.67
C PHE A 96 -12.03 5.85 -4.83
N ALA A 97 -12.82 6.92 -4.96
CA ALA A 97 -12.28 8.27 -5.13
C ALA A 97 -11.42 8.77 -3.95
N ALA A 98 -11.63 8.17 -2.77
CA ALA A 98 -10.81 8.43 -1.58
C ALA A 98 -9.49 7.66 -1.57
N GLU A 99 -9.27 6.72 -2.49
CA GLU A 99 -8.08 5.88 -2.57
C GLU A 99 -7.07 6.46 -3.58
N SER A 100 -5.78 6.40 -3.24
CA SER A 100 -4.70 6.70 -4.19
C SER A 100 -4.49 5.55 -5.17
N SER A 101 -4.27 5.85 -6.45
CA SER A 101 -4.02 4.84 -7.48
C SER A 101 -2.91 5.25 -8.43
N HIS A 102 -2.26 4.23 -9.02
CA HIS A 102 -1.35 4.45 -10.13
C HIS A 102 -2.12 4.34 -11.44
N GLU A 103 -2.03 5.37 -12.26
CA GLU A 103 -2.40 5.33 -13.66
C GLU A 103 -1.17 4.93 -14.49
N VAL A 104 -1.35 3.91 -15.31
CA VAL A 104 -0.37 3.49 -16.30
C VAL A 104 -0.86 3.95 -17.66
N THR A 105 -0.08 4.82 -18.30
CA THR A 105 -0.30 5.25 -19.68
C THR A 105 0.69 4.54 -20.60
N GLY A 106 0.20 3.58 -21.38
CA GLY A 106 0.97 2.78 -22.34
C GLY A 106 0.11 2.41 -23.56
N LEU A 107 0.13 1.13 -23.95
CA LEU A 107 -0.74 0.59 -25.01
C LEU A 107 -2.24 0.77 -24.68
N ARG A 108 -2.59 0.75 -23.39
CA ARG A 108 -3.93 1.02 -22.86
C ARG A 108 -3.79 1.82 -21.56
N ARG A 109 -4.79 2.65 -21.27
CA ARG A 109 -4.94 3.31 -19.96
C ARG A 109 -5.44 2.27 -18.97
N ALA A 110 -4.75 2.11 -17.85
CA ALA A 110 -5.13 1.20 -16.78
C ALA A 110 -4.88 1.85 -15.41
N HIS A 111 -5.76 1.59 -14.46
CA HIS A 111 -5.65 2.06 -13.09
C HIS A 111 -5.42 0.86 -12.16
N ALA A 112 -4.60 1.04 -11.12
CA ALA A 112 -4.36 0.02 -10.12
C ALA A 112 -4.18 0.63 -8.72
N HIS A 113 -4.67 -0.06 -7.69
CA HIS A 113 -4.32 0.24 -6.30
C HIS A 113 -2.80 0.24 -6.12
N LEU A 114 -2.27 1.00 -5.15
CA LEU A 114 -0.82 1.12 -4.95
C LEU A 114 -0.10 -0.23 -4.79
N VAL A 115 -0.66 -1.13 -3.96
CA VAL A 115 -0.07 -2.46 -3.71
C VAL A 115 -0.22 -3.37 -4.93
N CYS A 116 -1.34 -3.26 -5.65
CA CYS A 116 -1.56 -3.98 -6.91
C CYS A 116 -0.57 -3.56 -7.99
N TYR A 117 -0.32 -2.26 -8.15
CA TYR A 117 0.68 -1.73 -9.07
C TYR A 117 2.09 -2.20 -8.70
N ARG A 118 2.43 -2.26 -7.40
CA ARG A 118 3.72 -2.78 -6.94
C ARG A 118 3.94 -4.23 -7.37
N ALA A 119 2.93 -5.11 -7.19
CA ALA A 119 3.01 -6.48 -7.67
C ALA A 119 3.18 -6.54 -9.20
N TRP A 120 2.41 -5.73 -9.93
CA TRP A 120 2.48 -5.66 -11.39
C TRP A 120 3.86 -5.22 -11.90
N LEU A 121 4.48 -4.25 -11.23
CA LEU A 121 5.81 -3.76 -11.55
C LEU A 121 6.90 -4.81 -11.34
N VAL A 122 6.83 -5.56 -10.23
CA VAL A 122 7.80 -6.62 -9.91
C VAL A 122 7.78 -7.70 -10.98
N GLU A 123 6.62 -8.28 -11.28
CA GLU A 123 6.52 -9.33 -12.30
C GLU A 123 6.88 -8.80 -13.69
N SER A 124 6.51 -7.56 -14.03
CA SER A 124 6.89 -6.98 -15.33
C SER A 124 8.40 -6.85 -15.50
N ARG A 125 9.14 -6.55 -14.42
CA ARG A 125 10.60 -6.50 -14.44
C ARG A 125 11.20 -7.89 -14.64
N GLU A 126 10.66 -8.89 -13.95
CA GLU A 126 11.10 -10.29 -14.04
C GLU A 126 10.87 -10.86 -15.45
N GLU A 127 9.72 -10.59 -16.07
CA GLU A 127 9.40 -11.00 -17.44
C GLU A 127 10.32 -10.35 -18.47
N ARG A 128 10.59 -9.03 -18.35
CA ARG A 128 11.52 -8.32 -19.25
C ARG A 128 12.94 -8.87 -19.14
N ALA A 129 13.44 -9.09 -17.93
CA ALA A 129 14.77 -9.68 -17.71
C ALA A 129 14.85 -11.11 -18.26
N SER A 130 13.78 -11.90 -18.13
CA SER A 130 13.73 -13.25 -18.67
C SER A 130 13.71 -13.27 -20.20
N ALA A 131 13.05 -12.30 -20.84
CA ALA A 131 13.03 -12.15 -22.29
C ALA A 131 14.41 -11.77 -22.86
N GLU A 132 15.14 -10.87 -22.18
CA GLU A 132 16.51 -10.48 -22.56
C GLU A 132 17.48 -11.68 -22.54
N LEU A 133 17.33 -12.59 -21.56
CA LEU A 133 18.16 -13.79 -21.47
C LEU A 133 17.87 -14.84 -22.56
N HIS A 134 16.67 -14.85 -23.14
CA HIS A 134 16.30 -15.80 -24.20
C HIS A 134 16.70 -15.32 -25.60
N ASP A 135 16.89 -14.01 -25.83
CA ASP A 135 17.26 -13.45 -27.14
C ASP A 135 18.78 -13.49 -27.42
N ASP A 136 19.59 -13.68 -26.37
CA ASP A 136 21.06 -13.77 -26.43
C ASP A 136 21.60 -15.21 -26.62
N SER A 137 20.75 -16.22 -26.85
CA SER A 137 21.11 -17.64 -27.07
C SER A 137 20.80 -18.14 -28.47
#